data_AF-V5RKG8-F1
#
_entry.id   AF-V5RKG8-F1
#
_cell.length_a   1.000
_cell.length_b   1.000
_cell.length_c   1.000
_cell.angle_alpha   90.00
_cell.angle_beta   90.00
_cell.angle_gamma   90.00
#
_symmetry.space_group_name_H-M   'P 1'
#
loop_
_entity.id
_entity.type
_entity.pdbx_description
1 polymer ?
#
loop_
_entity_poly.entity_id
_entity_poly.type
_entity_poly.pdbx_seq_one_letter_code
_entity_poly.pdbx_strand_id
1 'polypeptide(L)'
;MWYYISLGIIPIISSGYFGFMIFQYILWRNITSVKKIFNKETLTTVFPIYIKNEKWKIYTSYIFFIILNSIIFIGSCFIYSQNDNGYLQYMLSNSIVYTISIFSIMYFIYISSKRMKLIKFSNYNEVKEFINSQFINAKNYEDISYDLNLLPFNNYIKYLELARKRYINKINYSLNYEKLYKLFLKYIRANSWILNQILVKESIDLSIEIQAKLKNMPEIIFKNFWCNAYEIFQKK
;
A
#
# COMPACT_ATOMS: atom_id res chain seq x y z
N MET A 1 -8.38 -41.22 1.73
CA MET A 1 -8.70 -40.44 2.95
C MET A 1 -7.61 -39.42 3.26
N TRP A 2 -6.38 -39.85 3.58
CA TRP A 2 -5.24 -38.93 3.86
C TRP A 2 -4.89 -37.93 2.74
N TYR A 3 -5.05 -38.32 1.47
CA TYR A 3 -4.74 -37.47 0.31
C TYR A 3 -5.69 -36.26 0.15
N TYR A 4 -6.96 -36.40 0.54
CA TYR A 4 -7.92 -35.29 0.50
C TYR A 4 -7.74 -34.33 1.67
N ILE A 5 -7.31 -34.85 2.82
CA ILE A 5 -6.95 -34.04 3.99
C ILE A 5 -5.64 -33.28 3.68
N SER A 6 -4.63 -33.92 3.08
CA SER A 6 -3.33 -33.28 2.79
C SER A 6 -3.41 -32.14 1.76
N LEU A 7 -4.28 -32.22 0.75
CA LEU A 7 -4.47 -31.15 -0.24
C LEU A 7 -5.13 -29.89 0.36
N GLY A 8 -5.98 -30.03 1.39
CA GLY A 8 -6.59 -28.90 2.11
C GLY A 8 -5.71 -28.30 3.21
N ILE A 9 -4.79 -29.09 3.78
CA ILE A 9 -3.91 -28.68 4.88
C ILE A 9 -2.88 -27.64 4.45
N ILE A 10 -2.26 -27.81 3.28
CA ILE A 10 -1.12 -26.97 2.84
C ILE A 10 -1.52 -25.50 2.68
N PRO A 11 -2.65 -25.15 2.01
CA PRO A 11 -3.09 -23.76 1.92
C PRO A 11 -3.44 -23.14 3.27
N ILE A 12 -4.05 -23.92 4.17
CA ILE A 12 -4.51 -23.48 5.49
C ILE A 12 -3.32 -23.18 6.42
N ILE A 13 -2.31 -24.07 6.47
CA ILE A 13 -1.09 -23.84 7.26
C ILE A 13 -0.27 -22.69 6.69
N SER A 14 -0.29 -22.50 5.36
CA SER A 14 0.41 -21.41 4.67
C SER A 14 -0.30 -20.05 4.76
N SER A 15 -1.50 -19.97 5.32
CA SER A 15 -2.28 -18.73 5.45
C SER A 15 -1.51 -17.62 6.18
N GLY A 16 -0.76 -17.96 7.24
CA GLY A 16 0.13 -17.02 7.93
C GLY A 16 1.23 -16.46 7.03
N TYR A 17 1.83 -17.31 6.19
CA TYR A 17 2.84 -16.89 5.20
C TYR A 17 2.23 -16.00 4.11
N PHE A 18 1.04 -16.32 3.59
CA PHE A 18 0.35 -15.45 2.63
C PHE A 18 -0.02 -14.10 3.25
N GLY A 19 -0.49 -14.08 4.51
CA GLY A 19 -0.71 -12.86 5.28
C GLY A 19 0.55 -12.01 5.38
N PHE A 20 1.70 -12.65 5.63
CA PHE A 20 3.01 -12.02 5.66
C PHE A 20 3.47 -11.48 4.30
N MET A 21 3.27 -12.23 3.22
CA MET A 21 3.59 -11.78 1.86
C MET A 21 2.78 -10.54 1.48
N ILE A 22 1.47 -10.53 1.79
CA ILE A 22 0.62 -9.35 1.56
C ILE A 22 1.06 -8.18 2.45
N PHE A 23 1.41 -8.43 3.71
CA PHE A 23 1.97 -7.41 4.60
C PHE A 23 3.26 -6.80 4.02
N GLN A 24 4.20 -7.61 3.55
CA GLN A 24 5.43 -7.15 2.91
C GLN A 24 5.13 -6.33 1.65
N TYR A 25 4.19 -6.78 0.84
CA TYR A 25 3.77 -6.06 -0.35
C TYR A 25 3.18 -4.68 -0.01
N ILE A 26 2.31 -4.58 1.01
CA ILE A 26 1.75 -3.31 1.49
C ILE A 26 2.86 -2.37 1.98
N LEU A 27 3.80 -2.88 2.78
CA LEU A 27 4.94 -2.09 3.26
C LEU A 27 5.82 -1.60 2.10
N TRP A 28 6.16 -2.49 1.17
CA TRP A 28 6.98 -2.15 0.02
C TRP A 28 6.28 -1.10 -0.85
N ARG A 29 5.01 -1.30 -1.19
CA ARG A 29 4.24 -0.41 -2.06
C ARG A 29 4.04 0.97 -1.42
N ASN A 30 3.70 1.01 -0.14
CA ASN A 30 3.33 2.26 0.50
C ASN A 30 4.50 2.99 1.15
N ILE A 31 5.61 2.32 1.49
CA ILE A 31 6.79 2.92 2.14
C ILE A 31 8.00 2.86 1.23
N THR A 32 8.49 1.67 0.93
CA THR A 32 9.80 1.50 0.29
C THR A 32 9.81 2.10 -1.10
N SER A 33 8.76 1.88 -1.89
CA SER A 33 8.59 2.48 -3.22
C SER A 33 8.49 4.00 -3.15
N VAL A 34 7.72 4.54 -2.20
CA VAL A 34 7.61 6.00 -2.03
C VAL A 34 8.96 6.60 -1.65
N LYS A 35 9.67 6.02 -0.68
CA LYS A 35 11.02 6.46 -0.29
C LYS A 35 11.99 6.40 -1.47
N LYS A 36 12.00 5.28 -2.20
CA LYS A 36 12.91 5.08 -3.35
C LYS A 36 12.70 6.12 -4.46
N ILE A 37 11.45 6.56 -4.67
CA ILE A 37 11.10 7.47 -5.77
C ILE A 37 11.16 8.94 -5.33
N PHE A 38 10.58 9.28 -4.19
CA PHE A 38 10.37 10.66 -3.74
C PHE A 38 11.38 11.15 -2.69
N ASN A 39 12.24 10.26 -2.16
CA ASN A 39 13.28 10.61 -1.19
C ASN A 39 14.68 10.53 -1.82
N LYS A 40 14.78 10.80 -3.13
CA LYS A 40 16.04 11.00 -3.84
C LYS A 40 16.53 12.44 -3.64
N GLU A 41 17.82 12.67 -3.89
CA GLU A 41 18.52 13.98 -3.77
C GLU A 41 17.78 15.16 -4.44
N THR A 42 16.89 14.91 -5.40
CA THR A 42 16.10 15.94 -6.10
C THR A 42 14.94 16.53 -5.29
N LEU A 43 14.48 15.85 -4.24
CA LEU A 43 13.40 16.34 -3.38
C LEU A 43 13.98 16.75 -2.02
N THR A 44 14.09 18.04 -1.77
CA THR A 44 14.60 18.61 -0.50
C THR A 44 13.64 18.41 0.68
N THR A 45 12.42 17.92 0.42
CA THR A 45 11.36 17.82 1.41
C THR A 45 11.10 16.38 1.83
N VAL A 46 11.48 16.04 3.06
CA VAL A 46 11.11 14.76 3.68
C VAL A 46 9.70 14.86 4.25
N PHE A 47 8.82 13.94 3.87
CA PHE A 47 7.44 13.90 4.38
C PHE A 47 7.08 12.53 4.98
N PRO A 48 6.21 12.50 6.00
CA PRO A 48 5.86 11.26 6.66
C PRO A 48 4.94 10.36 5.85
N ILE A 49 5.38 9.12 5.63
CA ILE A 49 4.74 8.23 4.66
C ILE A 49 3.55 7.45 5.23
N TYR A 50 3.32 7.50 6.56
CA TYR A 50 2.20 6.85 7.24
C TYR A 50 1.64 7.69 8.39
N ILE A 51 0.31 7.71 8.48
CA ILE A 51 -0.41 8.30 9.61
C ILE A 51 -0.65 7.21 10.66
N LYS A 52 -0.53 7.55 11.95
CA LYS A 52 -0.74 6.63 13.08
C LYS A 52 -2.06 5.83 12.97
N ASN A 53 -3.12 6.48 12.49
CA ASN A 53 -4.46 5.87 12.32
C ASN A 53 -4.54 4.82 11.19
N GLU A 54 -3.53 4.70 10.33
CA GLU A 54 -3.49 3.67 9.28
C GLU A 54 -2.81 2.37 9.71
N LYS A 55 -2.24 2.31 10.94
CA LYS A 55 -1.49 1.16 11.45
C LYS A 55 -2.30 -0.15 11.36
N TRP A 56 -3.57 -0.13 11.74
CA TRP A 56 -4.44 -1.30 11.74
C TRP A 56 -4.73 -1.82 10.33
N LYS A 57 -4.75 -0.96 9.31
CA LYS A 57 -5.01 -1.36 7.92
C LYS A 57 -3.99 -2.38 7.42
N ILE A 58 -2.77 -2.33 7.95
CA ILE A 58 -1.69 -3.24 7.58
C ILE A 58 -1.93 -4.67 8.10
N TYR A 59 -2.69 -4.83 9.18
CA TYR A 59 -3.03 -6.14 9.76
C TYR A 59 -4.34 -6.73 9.25
N THR A 60 -5.06 -6.02 8.38
CA THR A 60 -6.35 -6.48 7.84
C THR A 60 -6.25 -7.80 7.07
N SER A 61 -5.11 -8.06 6.40
CA SER A 61 -4.88 -9.34 5.73
C SER A 61 -4.90 -10.51 6.70
N TYR A 62 -4.28 -10.38 7.88
CA TYR A 62 -4.29 -11.43 8.88
C TYR A 62 -5.69 -11.68 9.44
N ILE A 63 -6.45 -10.63 9.71
CA ILE A 63 -7.85 -10.76 10.16
C ILE A 63 -8.67 -11.52 9.11
N PHE A 64 -8.50 -11.19 7.83
CA PHE A 64 -9.17 -11.89 6.74
C PHE A 64 -8.81 -13.39 6.70
N PHE A 65 -7.52 -13.74 6.86
CA PHE A 65 -7.12 -15.15 6.90
C PHE A 65 -7.63 -15.90 8.14
N ILE A 66 -7.74 -15.25 9.30
CA ILE A 66 -8.36 -15.85 10.49
C ILE A 66 -9.82 -16.20 10.20
N ILE A 67 -10.57 -15.26 9.64
CA ILE A 67 -11.98 -15.48 9.27
C ILE A 67 -12.10 -16.61 8.25
N LEU A 68 -11.28 -16.58 7.20
CA LEU A 68 -11.30 -17.60 6.15
C LEU A 68 -10.99 -19.01 6.70
N ASN A 69 -9.96 -19.15 7.52
CA ASN A 69 -9.62 -20.43 8.17
C ASN A 69 -10.75 -20.91 9.09
N SER A 70 -11.39 -19.99 9.81
CA SER A 70 -12.52 -20.33 10.68
C SER A 70 -13.72 -20.84 9.88
N ILE A 71 -14.05 -20.20 8.76
CA ILE A 71 -15.14 -20.63 7.87
C ILE A 71 -14.83 -22.00 7.27
N ILE A 72 -13.59 -22.22 6.81
CA ILE A 72 -13.16 -23.51 6.25
C ILE A 72 -13.25 -24.61 7.32
N PHE A 73 -12.80 -24.33 8.54
CA PHE A 73 -12.90 -25.27 9.65
C PHE A 73 -14.35 -25.64 9.95
N ILE A 74 -15.22 -24.63 10.13
CA ILE A 74 -16.66 -24.84 10.39
C ILE A 74 -17.28 -25.68 9.26
N GLY A 75 -17.02 -25.33 8.00
CA GLY A 75 -17.52 -26.10 6.85
C GLY A 75 -17.04 -27.55 6.87
N SER A 76 -15.77 -27.76 7.26
CA SER A 76 -15.18 -29.10 7.37
C SER A 76 -15.83 -29.94 8.48
N CYS A 77 -16.31 -29.34 9.57
CA CYS A 77 -17.03 -30.06 10.62
C CYS A 77 -18.33 -30.73 10.16
N PHE A 78 -18.91 -30.29 9.03
CA PHE A 78 -20.17 -30.84 8.51
C PHE A 78 -19.98 -31.85 7.37
N ILE A 79 -18.74 -32.13 6.94
CA ILE A 79 -18.48 -33.04 5.82
C ILE A 79 -18.71 -34.51 6.20
N TYR A 80 -18.34 -34.89 7.43
CA TYR A 80 -18.53 -36.24 7.96
C TYR A 80 -19.61 -36.24 9.04
N SER A 81 -20.50 -37.23 8.98
CA SER A 81 -21.50 -37.49 10.01
C SER A 81 -20.87 -38.22 11.20
N GLN A 82 -21.47 -38.06 12.39
CA GLN A 82 -21.05 -38.77 13.60
C GLN A 82 -21.14 -40.30 13.44
N ASN A 83 -21.99 -40.79 12.54
CA ASN A 83 -22.18 -42.21 12.28
C ASN A 83 -21.11 -42.80 11.34
N ASP A 84 -20.26 -41.96 10.74
CA ASP A 84 -19.26 -42.41 9.79
C ASP A 84 -18.05 -43.03 10.49
N ASN A 85 -17.59 -44.17 9.98
CA ASN A 85 -16.37 -44.81 10.45
C ASN A 85 -15.17 -43.87 10.29
N GLY A 86 -14.46 -43.59 11.39
CA GLY A 86 -13.31 -42.68 11.39
C GLY A 86 -13.65 -41.20 11.63
N TYR A 87 -14.91 -40.85 11.94
CA TYR A 87 -15.33 -39.48 12.28
C TYR A 87 -14.44 -38.82 13.34
N LEU A 88 -14.12 -39.54 14.43
CA LEU A 88 -13.25 -39.01 15.50
C LEU A 88 -11.84 -38.68 15.01
N GLN A 89 -11.25 -39.54 14.19
CA GLN A 89 -9.92 -39.31 13.63
C GLN A 89 -9.92 -38.11 12.68
N TYR A 90 -10.98 -37.97 11.88
CA TYR A 90 -11.19 -36.84 10.99
C TYR A 90 -11.32 -35.52 11.77
N MET A 91 -12.19 -35.47 12.78
CA MET A 91 -12.41 -34.27 13.59
C MET A 91 -11.13 -33.87 14.35
N LEU A 92 -10.43 -34.83 14.95
CA LEU A 92 -9.16 -34.57 15.65
C LEU A 92 -8.10 -34.01 14.69
N SER A 93 -7.99 -34.56 13.49
CA SER A 93 -7.06 -34.06 12.46
C SER A 93 -7.40 -32.63 12.05
N ASN A 94 -8.68 -32.33 11.78
CA ASN A 94 -9.12 -30.98 11.43
C ASN A 94 -8.87 -29.97 12.56
N SER A 95 -9.11 -30.34 13.82
CA SER A 95 -8.84 -29.49 14.97
C SER A 95 -7.36 -29.18 15.12
N ILE A 96 -6.48 -30.17 14.92
CA ILE A 96 -5.03 -29.97 14.95
C ILE A 96 -4.61 -29.01 13.83
N VAL A 97 -5.10 -29.22 12.60
CA VAL A 97 -4.77 -28.38 11.43
C VAL A 97 -5.21 -26.95 11.65
N TYR A 98 -6.44 -26.74 12.12
CA TYR A 98 -6.95 -25.41 12.45
C TYR A 98 -6.08 -24.73 13.52
N THR A 99 -5.75 -25.44 14.59
CA THR A 99 -4.91 -24.93 15.67
C THR A 99 -3.52 -24.50 15.17
N ILE A 100 -2.87 -25.35 14.35
CA ILE A 100 -1.58 -25.03 13.73
C ILE A 100 -1.69 -23.80 12.81
N SER A 101 -2.79 -23.67 12.06
CA SER A 101 -3.02 -22.52 11.18
C SER A 101 -3.12 -21.20 11.96
N ILE A 102 -3.82 -21.20 13.09
CA ILE A 102 -3.93 -20.03 13.96
C ILE A 102 -2.58 -19.69 14.58
N PHE A 103 -1.82 -20.68 15.05
CA PHE A 103 -0.46 -20.46 15.55
C PHE A 103 0.47 -19.88 14.47
N SER A 104 0.40 -20.38 13.23
CA SER A 104 1.12 -19.85 12.08
C SER A 104 0.79 -18.36 11.85
N ILE A 105 -0.50 -18.00 11.82
CA ILE A 105 -0.92 -16.59 11.67
C ILE A 105 -0.38 -15.73 12.82
N MET A 106 -0.53 -16.17 14.06
CA MET A 106 -0.06 -15.43 15.25
C MET A 106 1.45 -15.19 15.21
N TYR A 107 2.23 -16.20 14.80
CA TYR A 107 3.67 -16.09 14.62
C TYR A 107 4.03 -15.02 13.56
N PHE A 108 3.36 -15.00 12.41
CA PHE A 108 3.62 -13.99 11.38
C PHE A 108 3.13 -12.59 11.76
N ILE A 109 2.05 -12.46 12.54
CA ILE A 109 1.64 -11.19 13.17
C ILE A 109 2.76 -10.67 14.08
N TYR A 110 3.38 -11.55 14.89
CA TYR A 110 4.49 -11.18 15.75
C TYR A 110 5.71 -10.66 14.97
N ILE A 111 6.13 -11.37 13.90
CA ILE A 111 7.21 -10.92 13.01
C ILE A 111 6.88 -9.56 12.39
N SER A 112 5.66 -9.41 11.86
CA SER A 112 5.18 -8.18 11.23
C SER A 112 5.17 -7.01 12.20
N SER A 113 4.80 -7.27 13.46
CA SER A 113 4.79 -6.28 14.53
C SER A 113 6.19 -5.81 14.89
N LYS A 114 7.20 -6.68 14.90
CA LYS A 114 8.60 -6.27 15.05
C LYS A 114 9.03 -5.32 13.93
N ARG A 115 8.73 -5.65 12.67
CA ARG A 115 9.05 -4.78 11.52
C ARG A 115 8.32 -3.44 11.60
N MET A 116 7.07 -3.43 12.03
CA MET A 116 6.25 -2.22 12.16
C MET A 116 6.80 -1.22 13.18
N LYS A 117 7.49 -1.67 14.23
CA LYS A 117 8.11 -0.78 15.22
C LYS A 117 9.19 0.13 14.62
N LEU A 118 9.78 -0.26 13.49
CA LEU A 118 10.82 0.52 12.80
C LEU A 118 10.25 1.64 11.92
N ILE A 119 8.93 1.71 11.76
CA ILE A 119 8.27 2.72 10.93
C ILE A 119 7.85 3.90 11.80
N LYS A 120 8.33 5.09 11.47
CA LYS A 120 7.87 6.33 12.10
C LYS A 120 6.48 6.68 11.57
N PHE A 121 5.49 6.73 12.47
CA PHE A 121 4.13 7.16 12.17
C PHE A 121 3.95 8.60 12.58
N SER A 122 3.37 9.40 11.70
CA SER A 122 3.08 10.79 12.03
C SER A 122 1.79 10.98 12.79
N ASN A 123 1.87 11.91 13.73
CA ASN A 123 0.74 12.41 14.50
C ASN A 123 0.06 13.58 13.77
N TYR A 124 -1.05 14.07 14.31
CA TYR A 124 -1.83 15.15 13.69
C TYR A 124 -1.05 16.48 13.63
N ASN A 125 -0.29 16.82 14.67
CA ASN A 125 0.44 18.09 14.73
C ASN A 125 1.55 18.15 13.68
N GLU A 126 2.32 17.07 13.54
CA GLU A 126 3.34 16.93 12.48
C GLU A 126 2.73 17.07 11.08
N VAL A 127 1.54 16.50 10.86
CA VAL A 127 0.82 16.62 9.59
C VAL A 127 0.38 18.06 9.33
N LYS A 128 -0.12 18.76 10.35
CA LYS A 128 -0.56 20.15 10.26
C LYS A 128 0.61 21.08 9.95
N GLU A 129 1.72 20.95 10.68
CA GLU A 129 2.95 21.71 10.46
C GLU A 129 3.49 21.49 9.04
N PHE A 130 3.51 20.23 8.60
CA PHE A 130 3.91 19.90 7.24
C PHE A 130 3.04 20.62 6.21
N ILE A 131 1.71 20.51 6.28
CA ILE A 131 0.81 21.16 5.31
C ILE A 131 1.01 22.69 5.31
N ASN A 132 1.13 23.30 6.49
CA ASN A 132 1.34 24.74 6.58
C ASN A 132 2.65 25.18 5.89
N SER A 133 3.75 24.42 6.07
CA SER A 133 5.00 24.70 5.35
C SER A 133 4.85 24.56 3.83
N GLN A 134 4.06 23.59 3.35
CA GLN A 134 3.83 23.42 1.91
C GLN A 134 2.99 24.56 1.33
N PHE A 135 2.02 25.10 2.06
CA PHE A 135 1.23 26.24 1.61
C PHE A 135 2.02 27.57 1.56
N ILE A 136 3.11 27.70 2.31
CA ILE A 136 4.02 28.85 2.16
C ILE A 136 4.75 28.77 0.81
N ASN A 137 5.26 27.58 0.46
CA ASN A 137 6.06 27.37 -0.74
C ASN A 137 5.22 27.22 -2.02
N ALA A 138 3.97 26.80 -1.91
CA ALA A 138 3.09 26.49 -3.04
C ALA A 138 2.80 27.70 -3.94
N LYS A 139 2.95 28.93 -3.43
CA LYS A 139 2.85 30.17 -4.23
C LYS A 139 3.81 30.23 -5.41
N ASN A 140 4.93 29.53 -5.30
CA ASN A 140 6.00 29.54 -6.30
C ASN A 140 5.97 28.26 -7.18
N TYR A 141 4.94 27.42 -7.04
CA TYR A 141 4.79 26.21 -7.83
C TYR A 141 3.86 26.47 -9.00
N GLU A 142 4.28 26.05 -10.18
CA GLU A 142 3.43 26.01 -11.37
C GLU A 142 2.88 24.59 -11.56
N ASP A 143 1.60 24.49 -11.96
CA ASP A 143 1.00 23.21 -12.30
C ASP A 143 1.44 22.78 -13.71
N ILE A 144 2.39 21.84 -13.75
CA ILE A 144 3.03 21.41 -14.99
C ILE A 144 2.32 20.17 -15.53
N SER A 145 1.92 20.18 -16.81
CA SER A 145 1.42 18.99 -17.50
C SER A 145 2.54 17.95 -17.66
N TYR A 146 2.19 16.66 -17.67
CA TYR A 146 3.17 15.61 -17.96
C TYR A 146 3.42 15.56 -19.47
N ASP A 147 3.90 16.65 -20.06
CA ASP A 147 4.08 16.76 -21.51
C ASP A 147 5.29 15.93 -21.94
N LEU A 148 4.99 14.69 -22.28
CA LEU A 148 5.94 13.68 -22.71
C LEU A 148 5.42 13.00 -23.98
N ASN A 149 4.89 13.81 -24.91
CA ASN A 149 4.44 13.40 -26.25
C ASN A 149 5.51 12.68 -27.12
N LEU A 150 6.72 12.48 -26.59
CA LEU A 150 7.88 11.90 -27.27
C LEU A 150 8.27 10.50 -26.76
N LEU A 151 7.42 9.84 -25.98
CA LEU A 151 7.79 8.60 -25.30
C LEU A 151 7.04 7.36 -25.84
N PRO A 152 7.71 6.20 -26.07
CA PRO A 152 7.04 4.89 -26.20
C PRO A 152 6.22 4.45 -24.96
N PHE A 153 6.08 5.33 -23.96
CA PHE A 153 5.54 5.12 -22.62
C PHE A 153 4.12 5.68 -22.46
N ASN A 154 3.42 5.96 -23.58
CA ASN A 154 2.14 6.66 -23.59
C ASN A 154 1.12 6.08 -22.56
N ASN A 155 1.14 4.76 -22.36
CA ASN A 155 0.30 4.09 -21.36
C ASN A 155 0.64 4.48 -19.91
N TYR A 156 1.92 4.64 -19.54
CA TYR A 156 2.31 5.01 -18.18
C TYR A 156 2.06 6.49 -17.88
N ILE A 157 2.26 7.37 -18.86
CA ILE A 157 1.89 8.79 -18.75
C ILE A 157 0.39 8.90 -18.52
N LYS A 158 -0.42 8.16 -19.29
CA LYS A 158 -1.86 8.08 -19.08
C LYS A 158 -2.20 7.60 -17.66
N TYR A 159 -1.44 6.67 -17.08
CA TYR A 159 -1.65 6.27 -15.68
C TYR A 159 -1.29 7.39 -14.68
N LEU A 160 -0.24 8.18 -14.93
CA LEU A 160 0.10 9.36 -14.10
C LEU A 160 -1.00 10.41 -14.18
N GLU A 161 -1.52 10.70 -15.38
CA GLU A 161 -2.65 11.63 -15.57
C GLU A 161 -3.93 11.13 -14.90
N LEU A 162 -4.23 9.84 -15.01
CA LEU A 162 -5.38 9.23 -14.34
C LEU A 162 -5.23 9.33 -12.80
N ALA A 163 -4.03 9.12 -12.27
CA ALA A 163 -3.75 9.34 -10.84
C ALA A 163 -3.96 10.81 -10.46
N ARG A 164 -3.43 11.74 -11.26
CA ARG A 164 -3.65 13.19 -11.09
C ARG A 164 -5.13 13.53 -11.05
N LYS A 165 -5.89 13.20 -12.10
CA LYS A 165 -7.35 13.43 -12.17
C LYS A 165 -8.10 12.80 -10.99
N ARG A 166 -7.75 11.56 -10.62
CA ARG A 166 -8.43 10.83 -9.54
C ARG A 166 -8.27 11.47 -8.17
N TYR A 167 -7.11 12.06 -7.87
CA TYR A 167 -6.80 12.57 -6.54
C TYR A 167 -6.86 14.09 -6.43
N ILE A 168 -6.42 14.83 -7.45
CA ILE A 168 -6.49 16.30 -7.45
C ILE A 168 -7.95 16.77 -7.48
N ASN A 169 -8.83 16.16 -8.28
CA ASN A 169 -10.26 16.56 -8.33
C ASN A 169 -11.01 16.32 -7.01
N LYS A 170 -10.41 15.59 -6.06
CA LYS A 170 -10.99 15.36 -4.74
C LYS A 170 -10.57 16.40 -3.71
N ILE A 171 -9.64 17.29 -4.06
CA ILE A 171 -9.25 18.41 -3.21
C ILE A 171 -10.42 19.38 -3.13
N ASN A 172 -10.83 19.72 -1.91
CA ASN A 172 -11.90 20.65 -1.62
C ASN A 172 -11.55 21.43 -0.35
N TYR A 173 -11.97 22.69 -0.25
CA TYR A 173 -11.75 23.57 0.92
C TYR A 173 -12.34 23.01 2.23
N SER A 174 -13.31 22.09 2.13
CA SER A 174 -13.93 21.42 3.28
C SER A 174 -13.07 20.32 3.90
N LEU A 175 -11.96 19.94 3.26
CA LEU A 175 -11.05 18.92 3.79
C LEU A 175 -10.26 19.50 4.97
N ASN A 176 -10.30 18.79 6.10
CA ASN A 176 -9.38 19.07 7.20
C ASN A 176 -7.95 18.59 6.86
N TYR A 177 -6.97 19.01 7.66
CA TYR A 177 -5.56 18.66 7.47
C TYR A 177 -5.31 17.14 7.33
N GLU A 178 -5.93 16.31 8.19
CA GLU A 178 -5.74 14.86 8.13
C GLU A 178 -6.30 14.25 6.82
N LYS A 179 -7.47 14.70 6.37
CA LYS A 179 -8.10 14.23 5.13
C LYS A 179 -7.30 14.68 3.90
N LEU A 180 -6.83 15.92 3.88
CA LEU A 180 -5.98 16.45 2.82
C LEU A 180 -4.66 15.66 2.75
N TYR A 181 -4.04 15.39 3.90
CA TYR A 181 -2.81 14.61 3.95
C TYR A 181 -3.02 13.15 3.52
N LYS A 182 -4.13 12.53 3.92
CA LYS A 182 -4.50 11.18 3.42
C LYS A 182 -4.65 11.17 1.91
N LEU A 183 -5.18 12.24 1.32
CA LEU A 183 -5.33 12.37 -0.13
C LEU A 183 -3.97 12.53 -0.80
N PHE A 184 -3.08 13.37 -0.25
CA PHE A 184 -1.69 13.51 -0.66
C PHE A 184 -0.94 12.17 -0.65
N LEU A 185 -1.01 11.41 0.44
CA LEU A 185 -0.35 10.11 0.54
C LEU A 185 -0.88 9.12 -0.49
N LYS A 186 -2.20 9.08 -0.75
CA LYS A 186 -2.77 8.22 -1.80
C LYS A 186 -2.27 8.62 -3.19
N TYR A 187 -2.18 9.91 -3.46
CA TYR A 187 -1.67 10.44 -4.71
C TYR A 187 -0.19 10.08 -4.91
N ILE A 188 0.68 10.32 -3.92
CA ILE A 188 2.10 9.98 -4.00
C ILE A 188 2.33 8.47 -4.11
N ARG A 189 1.61 7.63 -3.34
CA ARG A 189 1.74 6.16 -3.41
C ARG A 189 1.30 5.59 -4.77
N ALA A 190 0.29 6.17 -5.40
CA ALA A 190 -0.14 5.76 -6.72
C ALA A 190 0.92 6.09 -7.78
N ASN A 191 1.41 7.33 -7.74
CA ASN A 191 2.46 7.80 -8.64
C ASN A 191 3.80 7.07 -8.42
N SER A 192 4.19 6.79 -7.17
CA SER A 192 5.43 6.05 -6.87
C SER A 192 5.41 4.66 -7.47
N TRP A 193 4.27 3.98 -7.43
CA TRP A 193 4.11 2.67 -8.03
C TRP A 193 4.26 2.74 -9.55
N ILE A 194 3.61 3.70 -10.21
CA ILE A 194 3.70 3.90 -11.67
C ILE A 194 5.16 4.18 -12.07
N LEU A 195 5.82 5.14 -11.42
CA LEU A 195 7.21 5.48 -11.69
C LEU A 195 8.16 4.31 -11.44
N ASN A 196 7.93 3.51 -10.40
CA ASN A 196 8.76 2.34 -10.15
C ASN A 196 8.53 1.23 -11.19
N GLN A 197 7.35 1.12 -11.81
CA GLN A 197 7.12 0.18 -12.93
C GLN A 197 7.87 0.62 -14.19
N ILE A 198 7.84 1.92 -14.51
CA ILE A 198 8.62 2.54 -15.60
C ILE A 198 10.10 2.21 -15.42
N LEU A 199 10.67 2.58 -14.26
CA LEU A 199 12.10 2.38 -13.97
C LEU A 199 12.55 0.92 -13.96
N VAL A 200 11.66 -0.03 -13.63
CA VAL A 200 11.99 -1.47 -13.61
C VAL A 200 11.90 -2.09 -15.00
N LYS A 201 10.96 -1.66 -15.83
CA LYS A 201 10.77 -2.25 -17.17
C LYS A 201 11.71 -1.68 -18.22
N GLU A 202 12.20 -0.46 -18.03
CA GLU A 202 12.94 0.26 -19.07
C GLU A 202 14.40 0.51 -18.70
N SER A 203 14.97 -0.33 -17.84
CA SER A 203 16.39 -0.26 -17.50
C SER A 203 17.34 -0.62 -18.66
N ILE A 204 16.85 -0.83 -19.88
CA ILE A 204 17.66 -1.38 -20.98
C ILE A 204 17.87 -0.42 -22.16
N ASP A 205 16.95 0.49 -22.54
CA ASP A 205 17.13 1.31 -23.78
C ASP A 205 16.52 2.73 -23.73
N LEU A 206 16.66 3.47 -22.64
CA LEU A 206 16.17 4.86 -22.59
C LEU A 206 17.24 5.88 -22.94
N SER A 207 16.90 6.81 -23.85
CA SER A 207 17.77 7.94 -24.16
C SER A 207 17.99 8.84 -22.93
N ILE A 208 19.13 9.54 -22.90
CA ILE A 208 19.58 10.37 -21.77
C ILE A 208 18.52 11.43 -21.39
N GLU A 209 17.84 12.02 -22.37
CA GLU A 209 16.81 13.03 -22.16
C GLU A 209 15.59 12.46 -21.39
N ILE A 210 15.19 11.23 -21.71
CA ILE A 210 14.06 10.54 -21.06
C ILE A 210 14.41 10.21 -19.62
N GLN A 211 15.64 9.75 -19.38
CA GLN A 211 16.14 9.50 -18.03
C GLN A 211 16.17 10.79 -17.20
N ALA A 212 16.58 11.92 -17.79
CA ALA A 212 16.57 13.22 -17.13
C ALA A 212 15.14 13.67 -16.78
N LYS A 213 14.18 13.54 -17.70
CA LYS A 213 12.76 13.88 -17.43
C LYS A 213 12.16 12.98 -16.33
N LEU A 214 12.44 11.67 -16.36
CA LEU A 214 12.00 10.74 -15.31
C LEU A 214 12.63 11.03 -13.94
N LYS A 215 13.85 11.56 -13.91
CA LYS A 215 14.53 11.97 -12.67
C LYS A 215 13.83 13.16 -11.99
N ASN A 216 13.26 14.08 -12.76
CA ASN A 216 12.58 15.28 -12.27
C ASN A 216 11.08 15.04 -11.98
N MET A 217 10.50 13.99 -12.56
CA MET A 217 9.08 13.65 -12.43
C MET A 217 8.56 13.58 -10.97
N PRO A 218 9.29 13.03 -9.97
CA PRO A 218 8.82 13.04 -8.58
C PRO A 218 8.57 14.45 -8.04
N GLU A 219 9.42 15.41 -8.40
CA GLU A 219 9.28 16.80 -7.96
C GLU A 219 8.07 17.48 -8.61
N ILE A 220 7.87 17.28 -9.91
CA ILE A 220 6.70 17.77 -10.64
C ILE A 220 5.42 17.23 -10.01
N ILE A 221 5.36 15.92 -9.77
CA ILE A 221 4.20 15.27 -9.15
C ILE A 221 3.91 15.89 -7.78
N PHE A 222 4.94 16.10 -6.95
CA PHE A 222 4.81 16.72 -5.64
C PHE A 222 4.28 18.15 -5.73
N LYS A 223 4.90 19.00 -6.58
CA LYS A 223 4.54 20.41 -6.77
C LYS A 223 3.10 20.57 -7.27
N ASN A 224 2.70 19.77 -8.26
CA ASN A 224 1.35 19.82 -8.82
C ASN A 224 0.27 19.59 -7.76
N PHE A 225 0.49 18.67 -6.80
CA PHE A 225 -0.48 18.45 -5.72
C PHE A 225 -0.63 19.68 -4.82
N TRP A 226 0.49 20.26 -4.38
CA TRP A 226 0.47 21.36 -3.42
C TRP A 226 0.05 22.69 -4.05
N CYS A 227 0.39 22.91 -5.32
CA CYS A 227 -0.12 24.05 -6.11
C CYS A 227 -1.66 24.00 -6.19
N ASN A 228 -2.22 22.88 -6.66
CA ASN A 228 -3.67 22.69 -6.75
C ASN A 228 -4.36 22.78 -5.37
N ALA A 229 -3.75 22.20 -4.33
CA ALA A 229 -4.26 22.32 -2.97
C ALA A 229 -4.27 23.77 -2.48
N TYR A 230 -3.20 24.52 -2.75
CA TYR A 230 -3.10 25.92 -2.38
C TYR A 230 -4.17 26.77 -3.07
N GLU A 231 -4.32 26.64 -4.40
CA GLU A 231 -5.31 27.41 -5.16
C GLU A 231 -6.75 27.21 -4.65
N ILE A 232 -7.14 25.96 -4.38
CA ILE A 232 -8.49 25.64 -3.91
C ILE A 232 -8.76 26.21 -2.52
N PHE A 233 -7.75 26.24 -1.65
CA PHE A 233 -7.87 26.75 -0.29
C PHE A 233 -7.73 28.29 -0.20
N GLN A 234 -7.15 28.95 -1.21
CA GLN A 234 -7.02 30.41 -1.28
C GLN A 234 -8.18 31.11 -2.00
N LYS A 235 -8.90 30.42 -2.88
CA LYS A 235 -10.10 30.95 -3.57
C LYS A 235 -11.32 31.15 -2.64
N LYS A 236 -11.13 31.12 -1.33
CA LYS A 236 -12.17 31.25 -0.29
C LYS A 236 -11.81 32.40 0.64
#